data_AF-B8M413-F1
#
_entry.id   AF-B8M413-F1
#
_cell.length_a   1.000
_cell.length_b   1.000
_cell.length_c   1.000
_cell.angle_alpha   90.00
_cell.angle_beta   90.00
_cell.angle_gamma   90.00
#
_symmetry.space_group_name_H-M   'P 1'
#
loop_
_entity.id
_entity.type
_entity.pdbx_description
1 polymer ?
#
loop_
_entity_poly.entity_id
_entity_poly.type
_entity_poly.pdbx_seq_one_letter_code
_entity_poly.pdbx_strand_id
1 'polypeptide(L)'
;MLQVHSDPIHTQTISAGKHAYSLLTRVSIRWPPEEPYENTDTTVISVNNFFVDLRVEKESRRLDWAIAGVRLVDQNDSRRVTFLHTINSRNTFQHVDTGVFTPLENGDEMETGTMIRPGDGPGAFPRPYEEVWRHKRAPHVPGPNIAWILEGAGSRVSLTQNSDGIGSEESKEVETFLARLGGVYIAVRQPTRIVQTPLPNGSFTFQKFGDMEGVSVRHEEYVQKRGWIEKFVTGPEGRDLPTMQKNKTSDFALAQEGKGNWRKPSQKVTIRGEEYVVRGFADIA
;
A
#
# COMPACT_ATOMS: atom_id res chain seq x y z
N MET A 1 -29.25 15.15 0.10
CA MET A 1 -28.62 14.21 -0.85
C MET A 1 -27.23 13.93 -0.30
N LEU A 2 -27.00 12.76 0.30
CA LEU A 2 -25.71 12.40 0.87
C LEU A 2 -24.70 12.27 -0.28
N GLN A 3 -23.81 13.24 -0.41
CA GLN A 3 -22.69 13.15 -1.33
C GLN A 3 -21.73 12.10 -0.77
N VAL A 4 -21.89 10.86 -1.21
CA VAL A 4 -20.99 9.76 -0.86
C VAL A 4 -19.60 10.16 -1.34
N HIS A 5 -18.64 10.22 -0.41
CA HIS A 5 -17.22 10.39 -0.69
C HIS A 5 -16.83 9.49 -1.86
N SER A 6 -16.56 10.09 -3.02
CA SER A 6 -15.90 9.41 -4.12
C SER A 6 -14.43 9.48 -3.81
N ASP A 7 -13.92 8.41 -3.20
CA ASP A 7 -12.49 8.19 -3.11
C ASP A 7 -11.94 8.30 -4.55
N PRO A 8 -11.02 9.23 -4.86
CA PRO A 8 -10.45 9.39 -6.20
C PRO A 8 -9.74 8.11 -6.71
N ILE A 9 -9.55 7.12 -5.85
CA ILE A 9 -9.07 5.76 -6.18
C ILE A 9 -10.20 4.90 -6.76
N HIS A 10 -11.44 5.07 -6.30
CA HIS A 10 -12.59 4.28 -6.71
C HIS A 10 -13.17 4.68 -8.08
N THR A 11 -12.82 5.85 -8.60
CA THR A 11 -13.36 6.39 -9.87
C THR A 11 -12.42 6.20 -11.06
N GLN A 12 -11.18 5.75 -10.87
CA GLN A 12 -10.26 5.61 -11.98
C GLN A 12 -10.37 4.24 -12.63
N THR A 13 -10.88 4.24 -13.87
CA THR A 13 -10.69 3.12 -14.80
C THR A 13 -9.29 3.25 -15.37
N ILE A 14 -8.29 2.71 -14.67
CA ILE A 14 -6.90 2.91 -15.06
C ILE A 14 -6.54 1.88 -16.14
N SER A 15 -6.18 2.37 -17.34
CA SER A 15 -5.60 1.55 -18.40
C SER A 15 -4.33 0.86 -17.88
N ALA A 16 -4.25 -0.45 -18.02
CA ALA A 16 -3.05 -1.21 -17.66
C ALA A 16 -1.85 -0.71 -18.47
N GLY A 17 -0.94 0.00 -17.81
CA GLY A 17 0.35 0.37 -18.38
C GLY A 17 1.23 -0.86 -18.58
N LYS A 18 2.28 -0.71 -19.40
CA LYS A 18 3.23 -1.74 -19.87
C LYS A 18 3.94 -2.57 -18.78
N HIS A 19 3.78 -2.22 -17.50
CA HIS A 19 4.30 -2.97 -16.34
C HIS A 19 3.13 -3.62 -15.60
N ALA A 20 2.79 -4.86 -15.97
CA ALA A 20 1.70 -5.59 -15.30
C ALA A 20 2.00 -5.84 -13.81
N TYR A 21 3.28 -5.91 -13.42
CA TYR A 21 3.74 -6.11 -12.04
C TYR A 21 5.23 -5.78 -11.87
N SER A 22 5.66 -5.49 -10.64
CA SER A 22 7.07 -5.39 -10.24
C SER A 22 7.27 -5.74 -8.76
N LEU A 23 8.46 -6.25 -8.45
CA LEU A 23 8.96 -6.42 -7.08
C LEU A 23 10.23 -5.59 -6.96
N LEU A 24 10.23 -4.57 -6.11
CA LEU A 24 11.36 -3.67 -5.92
C LEU A 24 11.93 -3.80 -4.51
N THR A 25 13.21 -3.48 -4.40
CA THR A 25 13.89 -3.20 -3.13
C THR A 25 14.63 -1.89 -3.25
N ARG A 26 14.72 -1.15 -2.17
CA ARG A 26 15.54 0.06 -2.14
C ARG A 26 16.99 -0.32 -1.89
N VAL A 27 17.87 0.22 -2.73
CA VAL A 27 19.34 0.06 -2.66
C VAL A 27 19.93 1.12 -1.76
N SER A 28 19.41 2.35 -1.85
CA SER A 28 19.78 3.47 -0.99
C SER A 28 18.72 4.55 -1.01
N ILE A 29 18.67 5.33 0.07
CA ILE A 29 18.04 6.65 0.13
C ILE A 29 19.11 7.70 0.46
N ARG A 30 18.93 8.90 -0.08
CA ARG A 30 19.74 10.07 0.20
C ARG A 30 18.85 11.27 0.48
N TRP A 31 19.27 12.11 1.43
CA TRP A 31 18.71 13.44 1.68
C TRP A 31 19.80 14.47 1.35
N PRO A 32 19.90 14.96 0.10
CA PRO A 32 21.01 15.81 -0.30
C PRO A 32 21.23 17.02 0.63
N PRO A 33 22.48 17.37 0.96
CA PRO A 33 23.73 16.83 0.40
C PRO A 33 24.29 15.58 1.11
N GLU A 34 23.61 15.02 2.12
CA GLU A 34 24.09 13.89 2.94
C GLU A 34 24.46 12.66 2.08
N GLU A 35 25.34 11.77 2.56
CA GLU A 35 25.70 10.55 1.83
C GLU A 35 24.52 9.56 1.74
N PRO A 36 24.41 8.77 0.65
CA PRO A 36 23.37 7.75 0.53
C PRO A 36 23.57 6.61 1.55
N TYR A 37 22.47 6.08 2.08
CA TYR A 37 22.46 4.97 3.03
C TYR A 37 21.26 4.05 2.82
N GLU A 38 21.28 2.85 3.40
CA GLU A 38 20.12 1.94 3.39
C GLU A 38 19.97 1.20 4.72
N ASN A 39 19.12 1.76 5.59
CA ASN A 39 18.85 1.24 6.93
C ASN A 39 17.63 0.32 6.99
N THR A 40 16.91 0.09 5.88
CA THR A 40 15.69 -0.72 5.87
C THR A 40 15.77 -1.91 4.91
N ASP A 41 15.09 -2.99 5.28
CA ASP A 41 14.70 -4.05 4.36
C ASP A 41 13.42 -3.61 3.65
N THR A 42 13.56 -2.81 2.61
CA THR A 42 12.44 -2.29 1.82
C THR A 42 11.99 -3.30 0.78
N THR A 43 10.69 -3.57 0.73
CA THR A 43 10.03 -4.42 -0.28
C THR A 43 8.80 -3.72 -0.81
N VAL A 44 8.75 -3.51 -2.12
CA VAL A 44 7.58 -2.92 -2.79
C VAL A 44 7.02 -3.91 -3.81
N ILE A 45 5.74 -4.22 -3.70
CA ILE A 45 4.99 -4.96 -4.71
C ILE A 45 4.12 -3.97 -5.46
N SER A 46 4.21 -3.96 -6.79
CA SER A 46 3.26 -3.26 -7.64
C SER A 46 2.59 -4.23 -8.60
N VAL A 47 1.29 -4.06 -8.84
CA VAL A 47 0.52 -4.79 -9.84
C VAL A 47 -0.44 -3.81 -10.51
N ASN A 48 -0.33 -3.68 -11.82
CA ASN A 48 -0.92 -2.57 -12.58
C ASN A 48 -0.54 -1.21 -11.96
N ASN A 49 -1.53 -0.45 -11.49
CA ASN A 49 -1.34 0.89 -10.93
C ASN A 49 -1.51 0.90 -9.42
N PHE A 50 -1.47 -0.27 -8.76
CA PHE A 50 -1.57 -0.36 -7.31
C PHE A 50 -0.24 -0.82 -6.74
N PHE A 51 0.05 -0.41 -5.51
CA PHE A 51 1.29 -0.77 -4.84
C PHE A 51 1.10 -0.98 -3.34
N VAL A 52 2.02 -1.77 -2.77
CA VAL A 52 2.24 -1.91 -1.32
C VAL A 52 3.75 -1.81 -1.09
N ASP A 53 4.17 -0.78 -0.35
CA ASP A 53 5.56 -0.52 0.10
C ASP A 53 5.66 -0.83 1.59
N LEU A 54 6.58 -1.73 1.95
CA LEU A 54 6.91 -2.07 3.32
C LEU A 54 8.40 -1.83 3.57
N ARG A 55 8.70 -1.01 4.58
CA ARG A 55 10.04 -0.69 5.05
C ARG A 55 10.19 -1.11 6.50
N VAL A 56 11.11 -2.05 6.75
CA VAL A 56 11.42 -2.55 8.09
C VAL A 56 12.86 -2.19 8.42
N GLU A 57 13.12 -1.54 9.55
CA GLU A 57 14.48 -1.22 9.98
C GLU A 57 15.32 -2.50 10.14
N LYS A 58 16.53 -2.50 9.57
CA LYS A 58 17.42 -3.68 9.60
C LYS A 58 17.86 -4.04 11.01
N GLU A 59 18.24 -3.03 11.80
CA GLU A 59 18.79 -3.22 13.14
C GLU A 59 17.72 -3.52 14.18
N SER A 60 16.72 -2.64 14.31
CA SER A 60 15.70 -2.75 15.35
C SER A 60 14.60 -3.75 15.01
N ARG A 61 14.48 -4.12 13.73
CA ARG A 61 13.36 -4.90 13.19
C ARG A 61 12.00 -4.26 13.46
N ARG A 62 11.95 -2.93 13.60
CA ARG A 62 10.70 -2.17 13.73
C ARG A 62 10.20 -1.72 12.37
N LEU A 63 8.90 -1.44 12.30
CA LEU A 63 8.32 -0.80 11.13
C LEU A 63 8.86 0.62 11.00
N ASP A 64 9.51 0.92 9.87
CA ASP A 64 9.91 2.28 9.49
C ASP A 64 8.75 3.00 8.80
N TRP A 65 8.18 2.37 7.77
CA TRP A 65 7.08 2.91 6.98
C TRP A 65 6.32 1.77 6.27
N ALA A 66 5.00 1.83 6.27
CA ALA A 66 4.14 1.06 5.38
C ALA A 66 3.22 2.00 4.61
N ILE A 67 3.15 1.82 3.29
CA ILE A 67 2.34 2.63 2.38
C ILE A 67 1.61 1.66 1.43
N ALA A 68 0.35 1.96 1.14
CA ALA A 68 -0.36 1.29 0.07
C ALA A 68 -1.33 2.24 -0.62
N GLY A 69 -1.57 2.03 -1.90
CA GLY A 69 -2.50 2.84 -2.66
C GLY A 69 -2.27 2.75 -4.17
N VAL A 70 -2.41 3.90 -4.84
CA VAL A 70 -2.41 4.01 -6.30
C VAL A 70 -1.19 4.78 -6.79
N ARG A 71 -0.54 4.23 -7.80
CA ARG A 71 0.54 4.82 -8.58
C ARG A 71 -0.04 5.39 -9.89
N LEU A 72 0.01 6.70 -10.06
CA LEU A 72 -0.46 7.39 -11.26
C LEU A 72 0.74 7.86 -12.08
N VAL A 73 0.84 7.39 -13.32
CA VAL A 73 1.86 7.87 -14.27
C VAL A 73 1.33 9.12 -14.96
N ASP A 74 2.12 10.17 -15.00
CA ASP A 74 1.77 11.39 -15.71
C ASP A 74 1.59 11.13 -17.21
N GLN A 75 0.54 11.72 -17.79
CA GLN A 75 0.20 11.48 -19.20
C GLN A 75 1.18 12.14 -20.17
N ASN A 76 1.90 13.17 -19.73
CA ASN A 76 2.84 13.96 -20.53
C ASN A 76 4.31 13.61 -20.24
N ASP A 77 4.63 13.03 -19.07
CA ASP A 77 5.96 12.52 -18.75
C ASP A 77 5.87 11.15 -18.07
N SER A 78 6.15 10.07 -18.81
CA SER A 78 6.06 8.70 -18.31
C SER A 78 7.03 8.38 -17.15
N ARG A 79 8.00 9.27 -16.87
CA ARG A 79 8.91 9.17 -15.73
C ARG A 79 8.33 9.77 -14.46
N ARG A 80 7.37 10.69 -14.59
CA ARG A 80 6.74 11.35 -13.46
C ARG A 80 5.61 10.48 -12.94
N VAL A 81 5.63 10.25 -11.64
CA VAL A 81 4.70 9.36 -10.95
C VAL A 81 4.18 10.07 -9.72
N THR A 82 2.86 10.10 -9.56
CA THR A 82 2.18 10.55 -8.34
C THR A 82 1.68 9.35 -7.56
N PHE A 83 2.00 9.29 -6.27
CA PHE A 83 1.51 8.25 -5.36
C PHE A 83 0.38 8.80 -4.51
N LEU A 84 -0.78 8.17 -4.61
CA LEU A 84 -1.95 8.44 -3.76
C LEU A 84 -2.00 7.38 -2.67
N HIS A 85 -1.84 7.81 -1.42
CA HIS A 85 -1.74 6.92 -0.27
C HIS A 85 -3.13 6.65 0.33
N THR A 86 -3.63 5.41 0.20
CA THR A 86 -4.80 4.94 0.97
C THR A 86 -4.40 4.62 2.40
N ILE A 87 -3.27 3.93 2.54
CA ILE A 87 -2.61 3.58 3.79
C ILE A 87 -1.27 4.31 3.84
N ASN A 88 -0.97 4.90 5.00
CA ASN A 88 0.30 5.54 5.29
C ASN A 88 0.54 5.49 6.81
N SER A 89 1.45 4.62 7.25
CA SER A 89 1.71 4.39 8.68
C SER A 89 2.28 5.60 9.42
N ARG A 90 2.74 6.62 8.69
CA ARG A 90 3.24 7.88 9.26
C ARG A 90 2.19 8.98 9.29
N ASN A 91 0.97 8.67 8.86
CA ASN A 91 -0.17 9.59 8.89
C ASN A 91 0.02 10.88 8.07
N THR A 92 0.90 10.85 7.07
CA THR A 92 1.16 11.98 6.15
C THR A 92 0.23 11.96 4.93
N PHE A 93 -1.07 11.74 5.14
CA PHE A 93 -2.08 11.64 4.08
C PHE A 93 -2.30 12.94 3.29
N GLN A 94 -1.92 14.09 3.88
CA GLN A 94 -2.09 15.40 3.26
C GLN A 94 -0.97 15.77 2.28
N HIS A 95 0.06 14.95 2.18
CA HIS A 95 1.18 15.18 1.27
C HIS A 95 1.04 14.27 0.06
N VAL A 96 0.94 14.89 -1.12
CA VAL A 96 1.03 14.19 -2.39
C VAL A 96 2.49 13.90 -2.67
N ASP A 97 2.86 12.63 -2.74
CA ASP A 97 4.21 12.21 -3.10
C ASP A 97 4.32 12.14 -4.63
N THR A 98 5.32 12.81 -5.20
CA THR A 98 5.58 12.80 -6.63
C THR A 98 7.06 12.59 -6.89
N GLY A 99 7.37 11.50 -7.57
CA GLY A 99 8.71 11.09 -7.95
C GLY A 99 8.93 11.21 -9.45
N VAL A 100 10.18 11.41 -9.85
CA VAL A 100 10.66 11.28 -11.24
C VAL A 100 11.64 10.12 -11.29
N PHE A 101 11.33 9.13 -12.12
CA PHE A 101 12.11 7.90 -12.28
C PHE A 101 13.06 8.01 -13.48
N THR A 102 14.35 7.81 -13.25
CA THR A 102 15.39 7.82 -14.27
C THR A 102 16.15 6.49 -14.23
N PRO A 103 16.21 5.73 -15.34
CA PRO A 103 16.98 4.49 -15.37
C PRO A 103 18.48 4.77 -15.19
N LEU A 104 19.16 3.90 -14.46
CA LEU A 104 20.61 3.93 -14.26
C LEU A 104 21.29 2.88 -15.17
N GLU A 105 22.57 3.10 -15.48
CA GLU A 105 23.33 2.22 -16.38
C GLU A 105 23.42 0.76 -15.91
N ASN A 106 23.34 0.54 -14.59
CA ASN A 106 23.40 -0.79 -13.99
C ASN A 106 22.05 -1.53 -13.98
N GLY A 107 20.99 -0.93 -14.53
CA GLY A 107 19.63 -1.48 -14.56
C GLY A 107 18.79 -1.21 -13.31
N ASP A 108 19.31 -0.48 -12.33
CA ASP A 108 18.52 0.10 -11.24
C ASP A 108 17.78 1.36 -11.74
N GLU A 109 16.86 1.89 -10.95
CA GLU A 109 16.14 3.15 -11.23
C GLU A 109 16.39 4.16 -10.11
N MET A 110 16.71 5.41 -10.47
CA MET A 110 16.76 6.53 -9.53
C MET A 110 15.41 7.22 -9.50
N GLU A 111 14.80 7.31 -8.33
CA GLU A 111 13.67 8.16 -8.04
C GLU A 111 14.14 9.43 -7.35
N THR A 112 13.73 10.59 -7.88
CA THR A 112 13.93 11.88 -7.21
C THR A 112 12.61 12.58 -7.00
N GLY A 113 12.42 13.17 -5.82
CA GLY A 113 11.20 13.89 -5.50
C GLY A 113 11.37 14.78 -4.27
N THR A 114 10.25 15.17 -3.68
CA THR A 114 10.24 15.87 -2.40
C THR A 114 9.26 15.20 -1.44
N MET A 115 9.70 14.87 -0.24
CA MET A 115 8.83 14.31 0.80
C MET A 115 9.29 14.75 2.19
N ILE A 116 8.45 14.53 3.21
CA ILE A 116 8.84 14.75 4.62
C ILE A 116 9.80 13.63 5.04
N ARG A 117 10.95 14.01 5.60
CA ARG A 117 11.96 13.04 6.06
C ARG A 117 11.42 12.21 7.24
N PRO A 118 11.65 10.88 7.26
CA PRO A 118 11.51 10.06 8.47
C PRO A 118 12.10 10.74 9.71
N GLY A 119 11.30 10.90 10.77
CA GLY A 119 11.76 11.45 12.05
C GLY A 119 11.77 12.97 12.15
N ASP A 120 11.51 13.70 11.06
CA ASP A 120 11.24 15.14 11.15
C ASP A 120 9.93 15.37 11.95
N GLY A 121 9.91 16.44 12.75
CA GLY A 121 8.78 16.75 13.64
C GLY A 121 7.52 17.25 12.91
N PRO A 122 6.38 17.37 13.62
CA PRO A 122 5.17 17.95 13.08
C PRO A 122 5.42 19.33 12.47
N GLY A 123 4.91 19.58 11.27
CA GLY A 123 5.09 20.86 10.55
C GLY A 123 6.39 21.00 9.77
N ALA A 124 7.20 19.93 9.67
CA ALA A 124 8.38 19.92 8.82
C ALA A 124 8.04 20.13 7.34
N PHE A 125 8.94 20.79 6.63
CA PHE A 125 8.81 21.04 5.19
C PHE A 125 9.32 19.84 4.38
N PRO A 126 8.68 19.50 3.24
CA PRO A 126 9.21 18.52 2.32
C PRO A 126 10.63 18.88 1.86
N ARG A 127 11.51 17.88 1.80
CA ARG A 127 12.90 18.03 1.34
C ARG A 127 13.15 17.19 0.10
N PRO A 128 14.12 17.57 -0.75
CA PRO A 128 14.58 16.70 -1.82
C PRO A 128 15.04 15.35 -1.28
N TYR A 129 14.71 14.30 -1.98
CA TYR A 129 15.23 12.96 -1.73
C TYR A 129 15.70 12.33 -3.04
N GLU A 130 16.60 11.36 -2.92
CA GLU A 130 17.01 10.46 -4.00
C GLU A 130 16.90 9.02 -3.48
N GLU A 131 16.10 8.18 -4.12
CA GLU A 131 16.00 6.74 -3.81
C GLU A 131 16.47 5.93 -5.02
N VAL A 132 17.37 4.97 -4.79
CA VAL A 132 17.79 4.01 -5.83
C VAL A 132 17.03 2.72 -5.62
N TRP A 133 16.37 2.24 -6.67
CA TRP A 133 15.49 1.08 -6.65
C TRP A 133 16.01 -0.03 -7.54
N ARG A 134 15.93 -1.27 -7.04
CA ARG A 134 16.34 -2.47 -7.77
C ARG A 134 15.19 -3.44 -7.94
N HIS A 135 15.02 -3.92 -9.16
CA HIS A 135 14.12 -5.04 -9.45
C HIS A 135 14.63 -6.34 -8.82
N LYS A 136 13.74 -7.02 -8.10
CA LYS A 136 13.95 -8.35 -7.55
C LYS A 136 13.16 -9.39 -8.34
N ARG A 137 13.70 -10.59 -8.42
CA ARG A 137 12.93 -11.78 -8.82
C ARG A 137 12.24 -12.34 -7.59
N ALA A 138 10.94 -12.59 -7.69
CA ALA A 138 10.23 -13.27 -6.62
C ALA A 138 10.71 -14.73 -6.48
N PRO A 139 10.76 -15.28 -5.26
CA PRO A 139 10.97 -16.71 -5.07
C PRO A 139 9.89 -17.51 -5.82
N HIS A 140 10.31 -18.60 -6.47
CA HIS A 140 9.37 -19.49 -7.14
C HIS A 140 8.53 -20.26 -6.10
N VAL A 141 7.23 -20.33 -6.33
CA VAL A 141 6.28 -21.12 -5.53
C VAL A 141 5.74 -22.24 -6.42
N PRO A 142 5.69 -23.50 -5.95
CA PRO A 142 5.03 -24.57 -6.69
C PRO A 142 3.57 -24.23 -7.00
N GLY A 143 3.17 -24.38 -8.27
CA GLY A 143 1.83 -24.06 -8.74
C GLY A 143 1.77 -22.77 -9.56
N PRO A 144 0.64 -22.04 -9.55
CA PRO A 144 0.47 -20.82 -10.34
C PRO A 144 1.49 -19.74 -9.95
N ASN A 145 2.21 -19.23 -10.95
CA ASN A 145 3.08 -18.08 -10.82
C ASN A 145 2.25 -16.83 -11.15
N ILE A 146 1.77 -16.13 -10.12
CA ILE A 146 0.80 -15.03 -10.24
C ILE A 146 1.18 -13.84 -9.36
N ALA A 147 0.67 -12.68 -9.74
CA ALA A 147 0.71 -11.46 -8.95
C ALA A 147 -0.70 -10.89 -8.80
N TRP A 148 -1.00 -10.32 -7.64
CA TRP A 148 -2.25 -9.59 -7.41
C TRP A 148 -2.12 -8.57 -6.29
N ILE A 149 -3.01 -7.58 -6.32
CA ILE A 149 -3.27 -6.67 -5.20
C ILE A 149 -4.78 -6.64 -4.96
N LEU A 150 -5.17 -6.80 -3.71
CA LEU A 150 -6.52 -6.68 -3.22
C LEU A 150 -6.62 -5.51 -2.26
N GLU A 151 -7.72 -4.80 -2.32
CA GLU A 151 -8.10 -3.76 -1.35
C GLU A 151 -9.36 -4.19 -0.63
N GLY A 152 -9.41 -4.03 0.70
CA GLY A 152 -10.61 -4.32 1.48
C GLY A 152 -11.77 -3.48 0.97
N ALA A 153 -12.97 -4.06 0.85
CA ALA A 153 -14.15 -3.35 0.33
C ALA A 153 -14.72 -2.28 1.29
N GLY A 154 -13.98 -1.95 2.36
CA GLY A 154 -14.29 -0.96 3.38
C GLY A 154 -15.29 -1.46 4.43
N SER A 155 -14.92 -1.33 5.70
CA SER A 155 -15.87 -1.31 6.81
C SER A 155 -15.89 0.12 7.36
N ARG A 156 -16.91 0.91 6.98
CA ARG A 156 -17.17 2.21 7.63
C ARG A 156 -17.85 1.92 8.97
N VAL A 157 -17.19 2.24 10.07
CA VAL A 157 -17.74 2.03 11.41
C VAL A 157 -17.92 3.38 12.10
N SER A 158 -19.19 3.71 12.35
CA SER A 158 -19.74 4.80 13.18
C SER A 158 -19.40 6.24 12.82
N LEU A 159 -20.47 7.03 12.66
CA LEU A 159 -20.49 8.49 12.70
C LEU A 159 -20.61 8.91 14.17
N THR A 160 -19.62 9.60 14.74
CA THR A 160 -19.91 10.44 15.91
C THR A 160 -20.45 11.75 15.37
N GLN A 161 -21.77 11.87 15.38
CA GLN A 161 -22.46 13.12 15.07
C GLN A 161 -22.37 14.02 16.30
N ASN A 162 -21.89 15.25 16.16
CA ASN A 162 -22.01 16.23 17.24
C ASN A 162 -23.51 16.38 17.56
N SER A 163 -23.86 16.28 18.84
CA SER A 163 -25.24 16.29 19.35
C SER A 163 -26.06 17.50 18.89
N ASP A 164 -25.38 18.56 18.47
CA ASP A 164 -25.97 19.86 18.20
C ASP A 164 -26.22 20.08 16.70
N GLY A 165 -25.84 19.11 15.83
CA GLY A 165 -26.00 19.20 14.38
C GLY A 165 -25.15 20.29 13.70
N ILE A 166 -24.29 20.96 14.46
CA ILE A 166 -23.41 22.05 14.03
C ILE A 166 -21.98 21.61 14.36
N GLY A 167 -21.12 21.46 13.35
CA GLY A 167 -19.69 21.17 13.53
C GLY A 167 -19.16 20.09 12.59
N SER A 168 -17.92 19.66 12.82
CA SER A 168 -17.27 18.61 12.05
C SER A 168 -17.83 17.23 12.41
N GLU A 169 -18.13 16.40 11.42
CA GLU A 169 -18.48 14.99 11.60
C GLU A 169 -17.22 14.14 11.50
N GLU A 170 -17.16 13.08 12.30
CA GLU A 170 -16.04 12.15 12.29
C GLU A 170 -16.50 10.72 12.05
N SER A 171 -15.79 10.03 11.17
CA SER A 171 -16.02 8.61 10.85
C SER A 171 -14.74 7.80 10.94
N LYS A 172 -14.86 6.53 11.28
CA LYS A 172 -13.76 5.57 11.26
C LYS A 172 -13.86 4.63 10.08
N GLU A 173 -12.73 4.44 9.40
CA GLU A 173 -12.59 3.53 8.26
C GLU A 173 -11.40 2.61 8.47
N VAL A 174 -11.57 1.32 8.17
CA VAL A 174 -10.46 0.35 8.23
C VAL A 174 -10.07 -0.02 6.81
N GLU A 175 -8.88 0.41 6.43
CA GLU A 175 -8.28 0.12 5.13
C GLU A 175 -7.42 -1.13 5.22
N THR A 176 -7.49 -2.01 4.22
CA THR A 176 -6.62 -3.18 4.14
C THR A 176 -6.15 -3.39 2.72
N PHE A 177 -4.84 -3.53 2.52
CA PHE A 177 -4.23 -3.96 1.26
C PHE A 177 -3.55 -5.30 1.45
N LEU A 178 -3.84 -6.24 0.56
CA LEU A 178 -3.17 -7.53 0.46
C LEU A 178 -2.47 -7.58 -0.89
N ALA A 179 -1.17 -7.87 -0.93
CA ALA A 179 -0.39 -7.94 -2.15
C ALA A 179 0.41 -9.23 -2.19
N ARG A 180 0.41 -9.89 -3.35
CA ARG A 180 1.24 -11.06 -3.62
C ARG A 180 1.93 -10.90 -4.96
N LEU A 181 3.20 -11.28 -5.02
CA LEU A 181 3.94 -11.46 -6.27
C LEU A 181 4.82 -12.70 -6.13
N GLY A 182 4.43 -13.78 -6.82
CA GLY A 182 5.12 -15.07 -6.73
C GLY A 182 5.17 -15.57 -5.30
N GLY A 183 6.40 -15.69 -4.76
CA GLY A 183 6.71 -16.11 -3.39
C GLY A 183 6.87 -14.99 -2.37
N VAL A 184 6.38 -13.78 -2.63
CA VAL A 184 6.36 -12.67 -1.66
C VAL A 184 4.91 -12.25 -1.41
N TYR A 185 4.54 -12.08 -0.14
CA TYR A 185 3.20 -11.68 0.28
C TYR A 185 3.25 -10.62 1.39
N ILE A 186 2.55 -9.51 1.20
CA ILE A 186 2.44 -8.41 2.17
C ILE A 186 0.96 -8.12 2.42
N ALA A 187 0.59 -7.99 3.69
CA ALA A 187 -0.69 -7.46 4.13
C ALA A 187 -0.45 -6.25 5.02
N VAL A 188 -1.19 -5.17 4.77
CA VAL A 188 -1.18 -3.96 5.58
C VAL A 188 -2.62 -3.58 5.88
N ARG A 189 -2.92 -3.31 7.15
CA ARG A 189 -4.22 -2.81 7.61
C ARG A 189 -4.02 -1.58 8.47
N GLN A 190 -4.78 -0.53 8.21
CA GLN A 190 -4.74 0.71 8.98
C GLN A 190 -6.16 1.22 9.24
N PRO A 191 -6.57 1.30 10.51
CA PRO A 191 -7.70 2.12 10.92
C PRO A 191 -7.36 3.60 10.75
N THR A 192 -8.29 4.35 10.17
CA THR A 192 -8.17 5.77 9.87
C THR A 192 -9.43 6.51 10.31
N ARG A 193 -9.26 7.80 10.62
CA ARG A 193 -10.33 8.72 10.99
C ARG A 193 -10.48 9.75 9.89
N ILE A 194 -11.71 9.98 9.45
CA ILE A 194 -12.05 11.01 8.48
C ILE A 194 -12.87 12.07 9.18
N VAL A 195 -12.35 13.30 9.21
CA VAL A 195 -13.03 14.48 9.71
C VAL A 195 -13.60 15.25 8.52
N GLN A 196 -14.91 15.45 8.53
CA GLN A 196 -15.65 16.17 7.52
C GLN A 196 -16.11 17.53 8.10
N THR A 197 -15.67 18.63 7.50
CA THR A 197 -16.00 19.99 7.95
C THR A 197 -16.90 20.68 6.94
N PRO A 198 -18.12 21.13 7.31
CA PRO A 198 -19.00 21.86 6.41
C PRO A 198 -18.44 23.24 6.10
N LEU A 199 -18.61 23.67 4.85
CA LEU A 199 -18.27 25.00 4.35
C LEU A 199 -19.53 25.86 4.20
N PRO A 200 -19.43 27.21 4.28
CA PRO A 200 -20.58 28.11 4.15
C PRO A 200 -21.35 27.99 2.83
N ASN A 201 -20.70 27.48 1.78
CA ASN A 201 -21.29 27.26 0.46
C ASN A 201 -22.06 25.93 0.34
N GLY A 202 -22.22 25.17 1.44
CA GLY A 202 -22.89 23.87 1.45
C GLY A 202 -22.03 22.68 1.00
N SER A 203 -20.76 22.91 0.67
CA SER A 203 -19.79 21.84 0.40
C SER A 203 -19.05 21.40 1.67
N PHE A 204 -18.16 20.42 1.58
CA PHE A 204 -17.39 19.90 2.71
C PHE A 204 -15.90 19.82 2.38
N THR A 205 -15.05 20.01 3.39
CA THR A 205 -13.64 19.61 3.35
C THR A 205 -13.43 18.33 4.14
N PHE A 206 -12.49 17.50 3.70
CA PHE A 206 -12.17 16.23 4.36
C PHE A 206 -10.72 16.20 4.81
N GLN A 207 -10.47 15.65 5.99
CA GLN A 207 -9.13 15.38 6.49
C GLN A 207 -9.06 13.93 6.96
N LYS A 208 -8.05 13.19 6.48
CA LYS A 208 -7.78 11.80 6.87
C LYS A 208 -6.60 11.74 7.82
N PHE A 209 -6.76 10.96 8.89
CA PHE A 209 -5.76 10.71 9.93
C PHE A 209 -5.64 9.22 10.19
N GLY A 210 -4.48 8.74 10.65
CA GLY A 210 -4.42 7.41 11.24
C GLY A 210 -5.10 7.40 12.60
N ASP A 211 -5.73 6.28 12.94
CA ASP A 211 -6.32 6.10 14.27
C ASP A 211 -5.29 5.58 15.29
N MET A 212 -5.68 5.58 16.56
CA MET A 212 -4.84 5.23 17.70
C MET A 212 -4.38 3.77 17.70
N GLU A 213 -5.13 2.86 17.07
CA GLU A 213 -4.74 1.45 16.97
C GLU A 213 -3.48 1.25 16.11
N GLY A 214 -3.12 2.25 15.29
CA GLY A 214 -1.94 2.19 14.43
C GLY A 214 -2.08 1.20 13.28
N VAL A 215 -0.96 0.84 12.67
CA VAL A 215 -0.93 -0.05 11.50
C VAL A 215 -0.60 -1.48 11.91
N SER A 216 -1.28 -2.44 11.28
CA SER A 216 -0.98 -3.86 11.36
C SER A 216 -0.37 -4.34 10.06
N VAL A 217 0.72 -5.10 10.15
CA VAL A 217 1.45 -5.61 8.98
C VAL A 217 1.74 -7.09 9.15
N ARG A 218 1.67 -7.82 8.05
CA ARG A 218 2.18 -9.19 7.90
C ARG A 218 2.94 -9.29 6.57
N HIS A 219 4.17 -9.79 6.63
CA HIS A 219 5.01 -10.06 5.47
C HIS A 219 5.49 -11.50 5.54
N GLU A 220 5.26 -12.24 4.47
CA GLU A 220 5.65 -13.64 4.33
C GLU A 220 6.41 -13.85 3.02
N GLU A 221 7.39 -14.75 3.06
CA GLU A 221 8.15 -15.17 1.89
C GLU A 221 8.14 -16.69 1.78
N TYR A 222 8.09 -17.20 0.56
CA TYR A 222 8.24 -18.62 0.28
C TYR A 222 9.71 -19.02 0.28
N VAL A 223 10.05 -20.03 1.08
CA VAL A 223 11.38 -20.64 1.13
C VAL A 223 11.29 -22.08 0.65
N GLN A 224 12.12 -22.43 -0.34
CA GLN A 224 12.16 -23.79 -0.88
C GLN A 224 12.33 -24.83 0.24
N LYS A 225 11.55 -25.92 0.17
CA LYS A 225 11.47 -26.99 1.18
C LYS A 225 10.84 -26.61 2.53
N ARG A 226 10.79 -25.33 2.89
CA ARG A 226 10.17 -24.85 4.14
C ARG A 226 8.74 -24.34 3.96
N GLY A 227 8.37 -23.97 2.73
CA GLY A 227 7.09 -23.34 2.45
C GLY A 227 7.13 -21.85 2.77
N TRP A 228 5.95 -21.25 2.95
CA TRP A 228 5.81 -19.87 3.39
C TRP A 228 6.31 -19.70 4.83
N ILE A 229 7.08 -18.64 5.09
CA ILE A 229 7.57 -18.27 6.41
C ILE A 229 7.23 -16.81 6.73
N GLU A 230 6.97 -16.52 8.01
CA GLU A 230 6.75 -15.15 8.47
C GLU A 230 8.10 -14.41 8.51
N LYS A 231 8.19 -13.29 7.78
CA LYS A 231 9.38 -12.43 7.72
C LYS A 231 9.28 -11.26 8.67
N PHE A 232 8.08 -10.69 8.79
CA PHE A 232 7.78 -9.58 9.67
C PHE A 232 6.29 -9.53 9.96
N VAL A 233 5.92 -9.44 11.24
CA VAL A 233 4.54 -9.29 11.70
C VAL A 233 4.53 -8.28 12.84
N THR A 234 3.68 -7.27 12.75
CA THR A 234 3.57 -6.22 13.78
C THR A 234 2.16 -5.62 13.83
N GLY A 235 1.90 -4.83 14.87
CA GLY A 235 0.61 -4.18 15.12
C GLY A 235 -0.42 -5.10 15.77
N PRO A 236 -1.54 -4.53 16.24
CA PRO A 236 -2.54 -5.24 17.03
C PRO A 236 -3.20 -6.41 16.29
N GLU A 237 -3.41 -6.29 14.97
CA GLU A 237 -4.07 -7.29 14.14
C GLU A 237 -3.09 -8.05 13.23
N GLY A 238 -1.77 -7.83 13.36
CA GLY A 238 -0.78 -8.40 12.42
C GLY A 238 -0.86 -9.92 12.30
N ARG A 239 -1.08 -10.61 13.42
CA ARG A 239 -1.28 -12.07 13.45
C ARG A 239 -2.67 -12.50 12.98
N ASP A 240 -3.64 -11.61 12.99
CA ASP A 240 -5.01 -11.88 12.56
C ASP A 240 -5.23 -11.62 11.07
N LEU A 241 -4.33 -10.90 10.40
CA LEU A 241 -4.36 -10.71 8.94
C LEU A 241 -4.33 -12.06 8.18
N PRO A 242 -4.92 -12.13 6.96
CA PRO A 242 -4.85 -13.31 6.11
C PRO A 242 -3.41 -13.78 5.87
N THR A 243 -3.20 -15.09 5.79
CA THR A 243 -1.87 -15.71 5.72
C THR A 243 -1.73 -16.72 4.58
N MET A 244 -0.50 -16.88 4.08
CA MET A 244 -0.15 -17.95 3.15
C MET A 244 0.11 -19.31 3.85
N GLN A 245 0.15 -19.38 5.19
CA GLN A 245 0.70 -20.52 5.95
C GLN A 245 -0.30 -21.52 6.58
N LYS A 246 -1.60 -21.21 6.66
CA LYS A 246 -2.50 -21.89 7.62
C LYS A 246 -2.66 -23.41 7.37
N ASN A 247 -2.29 -24.26 8.33
CA ASN A 247 -2.66 -25.70 8.38
C ASN A 247 -2.52 -26.49 7.06
N LYS A 248 -1.43 -26.25 6.31
CA LYS A 248 -1.14 -26.84 4.97
C LYS A 248 -1.99 -26.30 3.80
N THR A 249 -2.88 -25.33 4.00
CA THR A 249 -3.63 -24.63 2.95
C THR A 249 -3.78 -23.13 3.26
N SER A 250 -3.21 -22.26 2.42
CA SER A 250 -3.34 -20.80 2.58
C SER A 250 -4.80 -20.33 2.68
N ASP A 251 -5.05 -19.20 3.36
CA ASP A 251 -6.40 -18.58 3.39
C ASP A 251 -6.92 -18.29 1.98
N PHE A 252 -6.00 -18.08 1.04
CA PHE A 252 -6.25 -17.79 -0.37
C PHE A 252 -6.59 -19.03 -1.20
N ALA A 253 -6.02 -20.20 -0.87
CA ALA A 253 -6.38 -21.45 -1.54
C ALA A 253 -7.88 -21.78 -1.34
N LEU A 254 -8.39 -21.54 -0.14
CA LEU A 254 -9.83 -21.67 0.18
C LEU A 254 -10.69 -20.66 -0.60
N ALA A 255 -10.15 -19.47 -0.85
CA ALA A 255 -10.77 -18.43 -1.67
C ALA A 255 -10.61 -18.66 -3.20
N GLN A 256 -10.12 -19.84 -3.62
CA GLN A 256 -9.86 -20.19 -5.03
C GLN A 256 -8.94 -19.19 -5.76
N GLU A 257 -7.87 -18.78 -5.09
CA GLU A 257 -6.86 -17.87 -5.62
C GLU A 257 -6.47 -18.17 -7.08
N GLY A 258 -6.39 -17.11 -7.88
CA GLY A 258 -5.99 -17.20 -9.28
C GLY A 258 -7.04 -17.79 -10.20
N LYS A 259 -8.29 -17.94 -9.75
CA LYS A 259 -9.43 -18.41 -10.58
C LYS A 259 -10.59 -17.42 -10.52
N GLY A 260 -11.46 -17.46 -11.53
CA GLY A 260 -12.72 -16.69 -11.53
C GLY A 260 -12.52 -15.18 -11.33
N ASN A 261 -13.17 -14.62 -10.32
CA ASN A 261 -13.16 -13.18 -10.01
C ASN A 261 -11.76 -12.62 -9.74
N TRP A 262 -10.83 -13.43 -9.24
CA TRP A 262 -9.43 -13.02 -9.02
C TRP A 262 -8.76 -12.46 -10.29
N ARG A 263 -9.17 -12.95 -11.47
CA ARG A 263 -8.58 -12.56 -12.75
C ARG A 263 -9.23 -11.32 -13.37
N LYS A 264 -10.17 -10.69 -12.68
CA LYS A 264 -10.98 -9.59 -13.21
C LYS A 264 -10.86 -8.38 -12.26
N PRO A 265 -10.09 -7.34 -12.62
CA PRO A 265 -10.04 -6.11 -11.85
C PRO A 265 -11.43 -5.55 -11.55
N SER A 266 -11.58 -4.92 -10.39
CA SER A 266 -12.81 -4.37 -9.81
C SER A 266 -13.85 -5.41 -9.36
N GLN A 267 -13.62 -6.71 -9.57
CA GLN A 267 -14.50 -7.75 -9.00
C GLN A 267 -14.18 -7.99 -7.53
N LYS A 268 -15.16 -8.53 -6.79
CA LYS A 268 -15.00 -8.89 -5.39
C LYS A 268 -14.62 -10.36 -5.21
N VAL A 269 -13.80 -10.61 -4.19
CA VAL A 269 -13.47 -11.94 -3.65
C VAL A 269 -13.64 -11.92 -2.14
N THR A 270 -13.92 -13.07 -1.55
CA THR A 270 -14.10 -13.19 -0.09
C THR A 270 -12.96 -14.01 0.50
N ILE A 271 -12.26 -13.44 1.49
CA ILE A 271 -11.17 -14.10 2.20
C ILE A 271 -11.49 -14.04 3.68
N ARG A 272 -11.55 -15.20 4.34
CA ARG A 272 -11.92 -15.31 5.77
C ARG A 272 -13.22 -14.58 6.15
N GLY A 273 -14.19 -14.53 5.23
CA GLY A 273 -15.48 -13.87 5.44
C GLY A 273 -15.48 -12.35 5.21
N GLU A 274 -14.33 -11.75 4.91
CA GLU A 274 -14.22 -10.34 4.53
C GLU A 274 -14.20 -10.17 3.00
N GLU A 275 -14.86 -9.14 2.49
CA GLU A 275 -14.87 -8.80 1.07
C GLU A 275 -13.65 -7.94 0.68
N TYR A 276 -13.03 -8.28 -0.43
CA TYR A 276 -11.93 -7.55 -1.04
C TYR A 276 -12.22 -7.29 -2.51
N VAL A 277 -11.87 -6.10 -3.00
CA VAL A 277 -11.86 -5.74 -4.41
C VAL A 277 -10.52 -6.11 -5.02
N VAL A 278 -10.56 -6.83 -6.15
CA VAL A 278 -9.38 -7.14 -6.94
C VAL A 278 -8.91 -5.87 -7.66
N ARG A 279 -7.76 -5.32 -7.27
CA ARG A 279 -7.21 -4.10 -7.87
C ARG A 279 -6.21 -4.38 -8.98
N GLY A 280 -5.42 -5.43 -8.83
CA GLY A 280 -4.48 -5.89 -9.84
C GLY A 280 -4.42 -7.41 -9.89
N PHE A 281 -4.21 -7.96 -11.08
CA PHE A 281 -3.93 -9.38 -11.30
C PHE A 281 -3.05 -9.55 -12.54
N ALA A 282 -2.06 -10.44 -12.47
CA ALA A 282 -1.25 -10.84 -13.61
C ALA A 282 -0.74 -12.28 -13.45
N ASP A 283 -0.57 -12.99 -14.58
CA ASP A 283 0.24 -14.20 -14.63
C ASP A 283 1.72 -13.79 -14.81
N ILE A 284 2.61 -14.39 -14.03
CA ILE A 284 4.05 -14.13 -14.06
C ILE A 284 4.71 -15.14 -15.00
N ALA A 285 5.47 -14.64 -15.97
CA ALA A 285 6.21 -15.43 -16.95
C ALA A 285 7.47 -16.06 -16.35
#